data_AF-A0A965LTE0-F1
#
_entry.id   AF-A0A965LTE0-F1
#
_cell.length_a   1.000
_cell.length_b   1.000
_cell.length_c   1.000
_cell.angle_alpha   90.00
_cell.angle_beta   90.00
_cell.angle_gamma   90.00
#
_symmetry.space_group_name_H-M   'P 1'
#
loop_
_entity.id
_entity.type
_entity.pdbx_description
1 polymer ?
#
loop_
_entity_poly.entity_id
_entity_poly.type
_entity_poly.pdbx_seq_one_letter_code
_entity_poly.pdbx_strand_id
1 'polypeptide(L)'
;MEDQDFNADPVDPEFLDRLNSLSTEEEEARVRALRVGLSEYDLDEEDIRVLEELSTADGQPVLLPALPVLAIVGRPNVGKSALVNRIIGRREAVVEDKPGVTRDRVSYKAEWNGRKYTLVDTGGWEPDAKGIDKSVAIQAEIAVELADAVLFVVDSTVGPTATDERVVKMLRASKKPVLLLANKVDDERGEA
;
A
#
# COMPACT_ATOMS: atom_id res chain seq x y z
N MET A 1 -32.26 -0.63 -19.73
CA MET A 1 -31.14 0.22 -20.14
C MET A 1 -29.90 -0.59 -19.89
N GLU A 2 -29.13 -0.85 -20.94
CA GLU A 2 -27.89 -1.63 -20.88
C GLU A 2 -26.83 -0.80 -20.16
N ASP A 3 -26.16 -1.40 -19.18
CA ASP A 3 -25.00 -0.83 -18.49
C ASP A 3 -23.90 -0.58 -19.54
N GLN A 4 -23.68 0.68 -19.89
CA GLN A 4 -22.52 1.07 -20.69
C GLN A 4 -21.30 0.99 -19.80
N ASP A 5 -20.46 -0.03 -20.03
CA ASP A 5 -19.14 -0.14 -19.42
C ASP A 5 -18.36 1.16 -19.65
N PHE A 6 -18.17 1.93 -18.57
CA PHE A 6 -17.34 3.13 -18.57
C PHE A 6 -15.88 2.71 -18.76
N ASN A 7 -15.41 2.75 -20.00
CA ASN A 7 -14.04 2.41 -20.35
C ASN A 7 -13.20 3.70 -20.32
N ALA A 8 -12.64 4.02 -19.16
CA ALA A 8 -11.73 5.15 -19.02
C ALA A 8 -10.42 4.86 -19.75
N ASP A 9 -10.03 5.71 -20.70
CA ASP A 9 -8.74 5.61 -21.36
C ASP A 9 -7.60 5.71 -20.33
N PRO A 10 -6.50 4.94 -20.50
CA PRO A 10 -5.35 5.02 -19.62
C PRO A 10 -4.75 6.42 -19.66
N VAL A 11 -4.55 6.99 -18.46
CA VAL A 11 -4.01 8.34 -18.26
C VAL A 11 -2.59 8.44 -18.80
N ASP A 12 -2.29 9.51 -19.54
CA ASP A 12 -0.99 9.78 -20.15
C ASP A 12 0.16 9.77 -19.09
N PRO A 13 1.24 8.98 -19.29
CA PRO A 13 2.38 8.96 -18.40
C PRO A 13 3.03 10.33 -18.16
N GLU A 14 3.07 11.20 -19.19
CA GLU A 14 3.64 12.54 -19.05
C GLU A 14 2.77 13.42 -18.13
N PHE A 15 1.47 13.16 -18.12
CA PHE A 15 0.52 13.80 -17.22
C PHE A 15 0.68 13.33 -15.77
N LEU A 16 1.01 12.04 -15.55
CA LEU A 16 1.29 11.49 -14.23
C LEU A 16 2.60 12.05 -13.64
N ASP A 17 3.64 12.19 -14.45
CA ASP A 17 4.92 12.79 -14.02
C ASP A 17 4.77 14.28 -13.69
N ARG A 18 3.97 15.02 -14.48
CA ARG A 18 3.58 16.38 -14.11
C ARG A 18 2.71 16.42 -12.85
N LEU A 19 1.90 15.39 -12.57
CA LEU A 19 1.08 15.31 -11.37
C LEU A 19 1.94 15.18 -10.10
N ASN A 20 2.99 14.38 -10.16
CA ASN A 20 3.86 14.06 -9.02
C ASN A 20 4.86 15.17 -8.68
N SER A 21 4.94 16.25 -9.48
CA SER A 21 5.93 17.33 -9.35
C SER A 21 5.35 18.68 -8.94
N LEU A 22 4.06 18.74 -8.59
CA LEU A 22 3.35 20.01 -8.33
C LEU A 22 3.58 20.56 -6.92
N SER A 23 3.55 21.88 -6.83
CA SER A 23 3.51 22.61 -5.56
C SER A 23 2.10 22.62 -4.95
N THR A 24 1.99 22.83 -3.64
CA THR A 24 0.70 22.87 -2.92
C THR A 24 -0.27 23.92 -3.48
N GLU A 25 0.22 25.05 -3.98
CA GLU A 25 -0.61 26.08 -4.61
C GLU A 25 -1.18 25.63 -5.97
N GLU A 26 -0.42 24.86 -6.75
CA GLU A 26 -0.85 24.32 -8.05
C GLU A 26 -1.85 23.18 -7.88
N GLU A 27 -1.70 22.35 -6.84
CA GLU A 27 -2.68 21.33 -6.47
C GLU A 27 -4.03 21.97 -6.13
N GLU A 28 -4.05 23.03 -5.30
CA GLU A 28 -5.27 23.76 -4.95
C GLU A 28 -5.94 24.42 -6.17
N ALA A 29 -5.15 25.05 -7.05
CA ALA A 29 -5.68 25.65 -8.27
C ALA A 29 -6.32 24.61 -9.20
N ARG A 30 -5.75 23.40 -9.25
CA ARG A 30 -6.24 22.30 -10.05
C ARG A 30 -7.50 21.66 -9.48
N VAL A 31 -7.56 21.48 -8.17
CA VAL A 31 -8.78 21.05 -7.46
C VAL A 31 -9.94 22.00 -7.79
N ARG A 32 -9.69 23.31 -7.76
CA ARG A 32 -10.70 24.31 -8.16
C ARG A 32 -11.14 24.13 -9.61
N ALA A 33 -10.20 23.95 -10.55
CA ALA A 33 -10.51 23.76 -11.96
C ALA A 33 -11.33 22.49 -12.24
N LEU A 34 -10.96 21.35 -11.64
CA LEU A 34 -11.69 20.09 -11.76
C LEU A 34 -13.11 20.18 -11.17
N ARG A 35 -13.28 20.94 -10.08
CA ARG A 35 -14.59 21.18 -9.45
C ARG A 35 -15.52 22.03 -10.30
N VAL A 36 -14.98 23.04 -10.99
CA VAL A 36 -15.77 23.83 -11.95
C VAL A 36 -16.23 22.93 -13.10
N GLY A 37 -15.35 22.06 -13.60
CA GLY A 37 -15.71 21.08 -14.64
C GLY A 37 -16.74 20.04 -14.19
N LEU A 38 -16.78 19.67 -12.91
CA LEU A 38 -17.81 18.76 -12.37
C LEU A 38 -19.23 19.31 -12.51
N SER A 39 -19.41 20.64 -12.58
CA SER A 39 -20.72 21.26 -12.86
C SER A 39 -21.20 21.07 -14.30
N GLU A 40 -20.32 20.62 -15.20
CA GLU A 40 -20.66 20.27 -16.59
C GLU A 40 -21.17 18.83 -16.72
N TYR A 41 -21.06 18.02 -15.67
CA TYR A 41 -21.59 16.66 -15.63
C TYR A 41 -23.03 16.66 -15.09
N ASP A 42 -23.88 15.78 -15.64
CA ASP A 42 -25.25 15.57 -15.18
C ASP A 42 -25.25 14.67 -13.93
N LEU A 43 -24.87 15.25 -12.79
CA LEU A 43 -24.79 14.56 -11.50
C LEU A 43 -26.18 14.43 -10.88
N ASP A 44 -26.50 13.25 -10.37
CA ASP A 44 -27.76 13.05 -9.67
C ASP A 44 -27.71 13.55 -8.21
N GLU A 45 -28.86 13.52 -7.52
CA GLU A 45 -28.94 13.98 -6.13
C GLU A 45 -28.07 13.17 -5.17
N GLU A 46 -27.74 11.92 -5.48
CA GLU A 46 -26.91 11.06 -4.66
C GLU A 46 -25.42 11.42 -4.82
N ASP A 47 -24.97 11.62 -6.05
CA ASP A 47 -23.62 12.09 -6.40
C ASP A 47 -23.31 13.44 -5.73
N ILE A 48 -24.26 14.39 -5.81
CA ILE A 48 -24.11 15.72 -5.21
C ILE A 48 -23.95 15.62 -3.70
N ARG A 49 -24.75 14.78 -3.02
CA ARG A 49 -24.66 14.59 -1.57
C ARG A 49 -23.30 14.06 -1.14
N VAL A 50 -22.76 13.07 -1.86
CA VAL A 50 -21.43 12.52 -1.56
C VAL A 50 -20.34 13.59 -1.70
N LEU A 51 -20.42 14.44 -2.72
CA LEU A 51 -19.47 15.54 -2.93
C LEU A 51 -19.58 16.64 -1.86
N GLU A 52 -20.81 16.94 -1.42
CA GLU A 52 -21.07 17.89 -0.34
C GLU A 52 -20.55 17.39 1.01
N GLU A 53 -20.75 16.10 1.34
CA GLU A 53 -20.21 15.50 2.57
C GLU A 53 -18.68 15.52 2.65
N LEU A 54 -18.02 15.45 1.49
CA LEU A 54 -16.56 15.51 1.37
C LEU A 54 -16.04 16.94 1.19
N SER A 55 -16.89 17.97 1.34
CA SER A 55 -16.51 19.38 1.26
C SER A 55 -16.78 20.12 2.58
N THR A 56 -15.98 21.15 2.85
CA THR A 56 -16.22 22.12 3.93
C THR A 56 -17.37 23.07 3.55
N ALA A 57 -17.88 23.83 4.52
CA ALA A 57 -19.00 24.77 4.32
C ALA A 57 -18.73 25.87 3.27
N ASP A 58 -17.46 26.16 2.98
CA ASP A 58 -16.97 27.07 1.94
C ASP A 58 -16.68 26.37 0.59
N GLY A 59 -17.05 25.10 0.45
CA GLY A 59 -16.89 24.34 -0.79
C GLY A 59 -15.44 23.98 -1.11
N GLN A 60 -14.55 23.92 -0.10
CA GLN A 60 -13.22 23.32 -0.27
C GLN A 60 -13.33 21.81 0.00
N PRO A 61 -12.60 20.94 -0.71
CA PRO A 61 -12.58 19.54 -0.35
C PRO A 61 -11.97 19.37 1.04
N VAL A 62 -12.57 18.50 1.84
CA VAL A 62 -11.95 18.03 3.07
C VAL A 62 -10.80 17.10 2.66
N LEU A 63 -9.59 17.64 2.61
CA LEU A 63 -8.39 16.84 2.43
C LEU A 63 -8.19 16.02 3.71
N LEU A 64 -8.72 14.78 3.71
CA LEU A 64 -8.45 13.86 4.80
C LEU A 64 -6.94 13.60 4.85
N PRO A 65 -6.31 13.69 6.02
CA PRO A 65 -4.88 13.42 6.13
C PRO A 65 -4.59 12.04 5.57
N ALA A 66 -3.50 11.93 4.79
CA ALA A 66 -3.05 10.66 4.24
C ALA A 66 -2.98 9.61 5.36
N LEU A 67 -3.52 8.41 5.09
CA LEU A 67 -3.50 7.34 6.07
C LEU A 67 -2.05 6.95 6.37
N PRO A 68 -1.71 6.66 7.65
CA PRO A 68 -0.38 6.17 8.00
C PRO A 68 -0.03 4.93 7.18
N VAL A 69 1.21 4.85 6.70
CA VAL A 69 1.70 3.77 5.86
C VAL A 69 2.51 2.77 6.69
N LEU A 70 2.11 1.51 6.66
CA LEU A 70 2.79 0.40 7.32
C LEU A 70 3.38 -0.54 6.27
N ALA A 71 4.71 -0.64 6.18
CA ALA A 71 5.37 -1.57 5.27
C ALA A 71 5.62 -2.92 5.94
N ILE A 72 5.34 -4.02 5.24
CA ILE A 72 5.75 -5.37 5.66
C ILE A 72 6.96 -5.81 4.85
N VAL A 73 8.10 -5.97 5.52
CA VAL A 73 9.37 -6.38 4.92
C VAL A 73 9.86 -7.69 5.52
N GLY A 74 10.66 -8.43 4.76
CA GLY A 74 11.23 -9.70 5.20
C GLY A 74 11.65 -10.57 4.02
N ARG A 75 12.49 -11.56 4.28
CA ARG A 75 12.97 -12.51 3.26
C ARG A 75 11.79 -13.28 2.60
N PRO A 76 11.95 -13.86 1.39
CA PRO A 76 10.94 -14.74 0.82
C PRO A 76 10.55 -15.88 1.77
N ASN A 77 9.28 -16.31 1.70
CA ASN A 77 8.74 -17.47 2.42
C ASN A 77 8.71 -17.40 3.96
N VAL A 78 8.96 -16.23 4.56
CA VAL A 78 8.79 -15.99 6.02
C VAL A 78 7.31 -15.88 6.43
N GLY A 79 6.38 -15.83 5.48
CA GLY A 79 4.92 -15.75 5.71
C GLY A 79 4.33 -14.34 5.70
N LYS A 80 4.98 -13.37 5.04
CA LYS A 80 4.45 -12.00 4.86
C LYS A 80 3.04 -11.98 4.28
N SER A 81 2.82 -12.68 3.16
CA SER A 81 1.52 -12.67 2.47
C SER A 81 0.42 -13.33 3.31
N ALA A 82 0.74 -14.34 4.11
CA ALA A 82 -0.21 -14.91 5.07
C ALA A 82 -0.61 -13.91 6.17
N LEU A 83 0.36 -13.15 6.68
CA LEU A 83 0.11 -12.06 7.64
C LEU A 83 -0.70 -10.93 7.01
N VAL A 84 -0.36 -10.50 5.79
CA VAL A 84 -1.12 -9.50 5.01
C VAL A 84 -2.57 -9.94 4.86
N ASN A 85 -2.79 -11.16 4.36
CA ASN A 85 -4.13 -11.74 4.18
C ASN A 85 -4.92 -11.77 5.50
N ARG A 86 -4.26 -12.07 6.61
CA ARG A 86 -4.89 -12.07 7.93
C ARG A 86 -5.25 -10.66 8.41
N ILE A 87 -4.41 -9.67 8.13
CA ILE A 87 -4.65 -8.27 8.48
C ILE A 87 -5.79 -7.68 7.65
N ILE A 88 -5.83 -7.94 6.34
CA ILE A 88 -6.86 -7.38 5.48
C ILE A 88 -8.25 -7.94 5.79
N GLY A 89 -8.36 -9.25 6.10
CA GLY A 89 -9.37 -9.92 6.96
C GLY A 89 -10.88 -9.67 6.75
N ARG A 90 -11.30 -8.70 5.94
CA ARG A 90 -12.66 -8.42 5.50
C ARG A 90 -12.87 -9.16 4.17
N ARG A 91 -14.11 -9.49 3.83
CA ARG A 91 -14.53 -10.30 2.65
C ARG A 91 -14.23 -9.65 1.27
N GLU A 92 -13.22 -8.80 1.18
CA GLU A 92 -12.65 -8.27 -0.07
C GLU A 92 -11.29 -8.92 -0.36
N ALA A 93 -11.17 -10.22 -0.04
CA ALA A 93 -10.06 -11.03 -0.51
C ALA A 93 -10.16 -11.11 -2.03
N VAL A 94 -9.49 -10.17 -2.71
CA VAL A 94 -9.12 -10.31 -4.11
C VAL A 94 -8.17 -11.50 -4.18
N VAL A 95 -8.76 -12.68 -4.37
CA VAL A 95 -8.08 -13.82 -4.99
C VAL A 95 -7.86 -13.42 -6.44
N GLU A 96 -6.82 -12.64 -6.70
CA GLU A 96 -6.24 -12.55 -8.04
C GLU A 96 -5.14 -13.61 -8.14
N ASP A 97 -5.58 -14.86 -8.27
CA ASP A 97 -4.79 -15.97 -8.81
C ASP A 97 -4.79 -15.87 -10.34
N LYS A 98 -4.19 -14.83 -10.89
CA LYS A 98 -3.81 -14.79 -12.32
C LYS A 98 -2.30 -14.78 -12.43
N PRO A 99 -1.67 -15.92 -12.73
CA PRO A 99 -0.25 -15.98 -13.08
C PRO A 99 -0.01 -15.09 -14.31
N GLY A 100 0.89 -14.11 -14.22
CA GLY A 100 1.35 -13.32 -15.37
C GLY A 100 1.05 -11.81 -15.37
N VAL A 101 0.52 -11.23 -14.30
CA VAL A 101 0.48 -9.76 -14.15
C VAL A 101 1.72 -9.27 -13.41
N THR A 102 2.52 -8.43 -14.07
CA THR A 102 3.57 -7.61 -13.46
C THR A 102 2.93 -6.75 -12.38
N ARG A 103 3.01 -7.19 -11.13
CA ARG A 103 2.40 -6.50 -9.99
C ARG A 103 3.39 -5.51 -9.41
N ASP A 104 3.19 -4.26 -9.79
CA ASP A 104 3.65 -3.12 -9.02
C ASP A 104 3.17 -3.23 -7.56
N ARG A 105 3.91 -2.55 -6.67
CA ARG A 105 3.77 -2.60 -5.21
C ARG A 105 2.30 -2.57 -4.75
N VAL A 106 1.80 -3.66 -4.17
CA VAL A 106 0.39 -3.74 -3.79
C VAL A 106 0.17 -3.06 -2.43
N SER A 107 -0.70 -2.05 -2.44
CA SER A 107 -1.09 -1.29 -1.24
C SER A 107 -2.53 -1.62 -0.89
N TYR A 108 -2.77 -1.98 0.37
CA TYR A 108 -4.08 -2.38 0.88
C TYR A 108 -4.56 -1.39 1.94
N LYS A 109 -5.84 -1.03 1.92
CA LYS A 109 -6.45 -0.29 3.04
C LYS A 109 -6.75 -1.29 4.16
N ALA A 110 -6.34 -0.96 5.38
CA ALA A 110 -6.57 -1.80 6.55
C ALA A 110 -7.07 -0.96 7.73
N GLU A 111 -7.72 -1.62 8.69
CA GLU A 111 -8.22 -0.99 9.91
C GLU A 111 -7.96 -1.90 11.11
N TRP A 112 -7.39 -1.33 12.17
CA TRP A 112 -7.18 -2.03 13.43
C TRP A 112 -7.58 -1.13 14.60
N ASN A 113 -8.46 -1.62 15.49
CA ASN A 113 -8.97 -0.87 16.64
C ASN A 113 -9.48 0.54 16.27
N GLY A 114 -10.23 0.66 15.18
CA GLY A 114 -10.78 1.95 14.70
C GLY A 114 -9.76 2.87 14.03
N ARG A 115 -8.50 2.45 13.87
CA ARG A 115 -7.45 3.21 13.17
C ARG A 115 -7.26 2.66 11.78
N LYS A 116 -7.52 3.50 10.77
CA LYS A 116 -7.28 3.19 9.36
C LYS A 116 -5.82 3.44 9.01
N TYR A 117 -5.23 2.59 8.19
CA TYR A 117 -3.86 2.71 7.71
C TYR A 117 -3.73 2.04 6.34
N THR A 118 -2.67 2.38 5.62
CA THR A 118 -2.29 1.74 4.35
C THR A 118 -1.22 0.69 4.63
N LEU A 119 -1.49 -0.56 4.28
CA LEU A 119 -0.53 -1.66 4.37
C LEU A 119 0.16 -1.84 3.02
N VAL A 120 1.48 -1.76 3.00
CA VAL A 120 2.30 -1.96 1.80
C VAL A 120 3.02 -3.29 1.91
N ASP A 121 2.74 -4.22 0.99
CA ASP A 121 3.50 -5.47 0.90
C ASP A 121 4.69 -5.29 -0.06
N THR A 122 5.87 -5.69 0.38
CA THR A 122 7.07 -5.72 -0.47
C THR A 122 7.24 -7.03 -1.23
N GLY A 123 6.29 -7.96 -1.12
CA GLY A 123 6.43 -9.32 -1.61
C GLY A 123 5.72 -9.62 -2.93
N GLY A 124 6.45 -10.22 -3.88
CA GLY A 124 5.84 -11.10 -4.88
C GLY A 124 6.43 -11.13 -6.29
N TRP A 125 7.76 -11.05 -6.48
CA TRP A 125 8.35 -11.59 -7.73
C TRP A 125 9.43 -12.58 -7.35
N GLU A 126 9.36 -13.77 -7.95
CA GLU A 126 10.48 -14.71 -8.09
C GLU A 126 11.30 -14.25 -9.30
N PRO A 127 12.47 -13.61 -9.15
CA PRO A 127 13.48 -13.74 -10.16
C PRO A 127 14.28 -15.00 -9.86
N ASP A 128 14.69 -15.69 -10.92
CA ASP A 128 15.64 -16.79 -10.90
C ASP A 128 16.65 -16.73 -9.74
N ALA A 129 16.98 -17.90 -9.18
CA ALA A 129 17.77 -18.12 -7.96
C ALA A 129 19.12 -17.37 -7.85
N LYS A 130 19.54 -16.60 -8.85
CA LYS A 130 20.73 -15.75 -8.86
C LYS A 130 20.36 -14.29 -8.52
N GLY A 131 20.48 -13.93 -7.23
CA GLY A 131 20.49 -12.52 -6.80
C GLY A 131 19.36 -12.07 -5.87
N ILE A 132 18.55 -13.01 -5.36
CA ILE A 132 17.42 -12.78 -4.44
C ILE A 132 17.78 -11.85 -3.28
N ASP A 133 18.99 -11.95 -2.74
CA ASP A 133 19.45 -11.12 -1.63
C ASP A 133 19.49 -9.62 -1.94
N LYS A 134 19.88 -9.24 -3.17
CA LYS A 134 20.01 -7.83 -3.56
C LYS A 134 18.64 -7.24 -3.90
N SER A 135 17.78 -7.98 -4.59
CA SER A 135 16.44 -7.51 -4.92
C SER A 135 15.58 -7.32 -3.67
N VAL A 136 15.67 -8.23 -2.70
CA VAL A 136 14.98 -8.10 -1.41
C VAL A 136 15.41 -6.85 -0.65
N ALA A 137 16.71 -6.53 -0.66
CA ALA A 137 17.23 -5.34 0.01
C ALA A 137 16.70 -4.05 -0.63
N ILE A 138 16.69 -3.96 -1.97
CA ILE A 138 16.18 -2.79 -2.72
C ILE A 138 14.68 -2.59 -2.47
N GLN A 139 13.90 -3.67 -2.51
CA GLN A 139 12.45 -3.60 -2.24
C GLN A 139 12.17 -3.15 -0.81
N ALA A 140 12.94 -3.65 0.15
CA ALA A 140 12.83 -3.22 1.53
C ALA A 140 13.20 -1.74 1.68
N GLU A 141 14.24 -1.25 0.98
CA GLU A 141 14.64 0.16 1.01
C GLU A 141 13.52 1.08 0.52
N ILE A 142 12.95 0.81 -0.66
CA ILE A 142 11.85 1.59 -1.24
C ILE A 142 10.62 1.60 -0.31
N ALA A 143 10.27 0.44 0.25
CA ALA A 143 9.12 0.34 1.13
C ALA A 143 9.33 1.06 2.45
N VAL A 144 10.56 1.00 2.99
CA VAL A 144 10.92 1.73 4.19
C VAL A 144 10.90 3.23 3.92
N GLU A 145 11.38 3.71 2.77
CA GLU A 145 11.34 5.14 2.41
C GLU A 145 9.92 5.71 2.43
N LEU A 146 8.94 4.93 1.97
CA LEU A 146 7.55 5.38 1.82
C LEU A 146 6.64 5.04 3.01
N ALA A 147 7.13 4.30 4.00
CA ALA A 147 6.37 3.92 5.17
C ALA A 147 6.57 4.87 6.37
N ASP A 148 5.55 5.00 7.22
CA ASP A 148 5.68 5.65 8.53
C ASP A 148 6.19 4.68 9.60
N ALA A 149 5.90 3.38 9.44
CA ALA A 149 6.40 2.31 10.30
C ALA A 149 6.62 1.03 9.50
N VAL A 150 7.47 0.14 10.04
CA VAL A 150 7.89 -1.08 9.35
C VAL A 150 7.65 -2.31 10.23
N LEU A 151 6.99 -3.32 9.66
CA LEU A 151 6.90 -4.66 10.21
C LEU A 151 7.97 -5.53 9.55
N PHE A 152 9.00 -5.90 10.29
CA PHE A 152 10.04 -6.80 9.81
C PHE A 152 9.70 -8.24 10.23
N VAL A 153 9.32 -9.07 9.27
CA VAL A 153 8.90 -10.46 9.48
C VAL A 153 10.07 -11.42 9.28
N VAL A 154 10.32 -12.26 10.29
CA VAL A 154 11.32 -13.33 10.27
C VAL A 154 10.68 -14.68 10.51
N ASP A 155 11.30 -15.72 9.98
CA ASP A 155 10.90 -17.11 10.22
C ASP A 155 11.57 -17.63 11.49
N SER A 156 10.78 -17.93 12.52
CA SER A 156 11.30 -18.38 13.82
C SER A 156 11.94 -19.77 13.77
N THR A 157 11.64 -20.60 12.76
CA THR A 157 12.15 -21.97 12.67
C THR A 157 13.54 -22.06 12.02
N VAL A 158 13.93 -21.03 11.24
CA VAL A 158 15.17 -21.02 10.44
C VAL A 158 16.29 -20.22 11.14
N GLY A 159 15.94 -19.31 12.04
CA GLY A 159 16.89 -18.39 12.67
C GLY A 159 17.36 -17.26 11.72
N PRO A 160 18.26 -16.37 12.20
CA PRO A 160 18.70 -15.22 11.43
C PRO A 160 19.59 -15.62 10.24
N THR A 161 19.30 -15.06 9.06
CA THR A 161 20.08 -15.29 7.84
C THR A 161 20.89 -14.06 7.41
N ALA A 162 21.85 -14.23 6.49
CA ALA A 162 22.63 -13.12 5.94
C ALA A 162 21.76 -12.06 5.24
N THR A 163 20.64 -12.46 4.63
CA THR A 163 19.66 -11.54 4.03
C THR A 163 18.98 -10.70 5.12
N ASP A 164 18.60 -11.33 6.24
CA ASP A 164 18.00 -10.65 7.39
C ASP A 164 18.96 -9.61 7.98
N GLU A 165 20.24 -9.96 8.12
CA GLU A 165 21.26 -9.03 8.61
C GLU A 165 21.40 -7.77 7.73
N ARG A 166 21.32 -7.93 6.40
CA ARG A 166 21.37 -6.79 5.47
C ARG A 166 20.14 -5.90 5.62
N VAL A 167 18.96 -6.50 5.67
CA VAL A 167 17.70 -5.77 5.89
C VAL A 167 17.73 -5.04 7.23
N VAL A 168 18.20 -5.69 8.30
CA VAL A 168 18.34 -5.07 9.64
C VAL A 168 19.29 -3.87 9.61
N LYS A 169 20.42 -3.94 8.89
CA LYS A 169 21.34 -2.80 8.76
C LYS A 169 20.67 -1.61 8.09
N MET A 170 19.92 -1.83 7.01
CA MET A 170 19.15 -0.79 6.32
C MET A 170 18.05 -0.23 7.24
N LEU A 171 17.28 -1.09 7.90
CA LEU A 171 16.20 -0.68 8.82
C LEU A 171 16.72 0.19 9.97
N ARG A 172 17.87 -0.17 10.56
CA ARG A 172 18.52 0.65 11.61
C ARG A 172 18.97 2.02 11.09
N ALA A 173 19.40 2.11 9.83
CA ALA A 173 19.80 3.38 9.23
C ALA A 173 18.59 4.29 8.94
N SER A 174 17.41 3.72 8.66
CA SER A 174 16.20 4.47 8.32
C SER A 174 15.65 5.36 9.44
N LYS A 175 15.98 5.05 10.71
CA LYS A 175 15.43 5.69 11.93
C LYS A 175 13.90 5.65 12.06
N LYS A 176 13.21 4.88 11.21
CA LYS A 176 11.77 4.69 11.31
C LYS A 176 11.43 3.69 12.42
N PRO A 177 10.24 3.75 13.04
CA PRO A 177 9.78 2.72 13.96
C PRO A 177 9.74 1.35 13.27
N VAL A 178 10.41 0.35 13.86
CA VAL A 178 10.45 -1.02 13.35
C VAL A 178 9.93 -1.98 14.40
N LEU A 179 8.98 -2.82 14.03
CA LEU A 179 8.52 -3.95 14.84
C LEU A 179 9.02 -5.25 14.22
N LEU A 180 9.76 -6.04 15.01
CA LEU A 180 10.19 -7.37 14.62
C LEU A 180 9.07 -8.38 14.91
N LEU A 181 8.68 -9.14 13.89
CA LEU A 181 7.65 -10.18 13.98
C LEU A 181 8.27 -11.54 13.70
N ALA A 182 8.35 -12.37 14.73
CA ALA A 182 8.71 -13.78 14.59
C ALA A 182 7.47 -14.57 14.19
N ASN A 183 7.46 -15.07 12.96
CA ASN A 183 6.36 -15.85 12.40
C ASN A 183 6.66 -17.36 12.44
N LYS A 184 5.63 -18.18 12.18
CA LYS A 184 5.70 -19.65 12.23
C LYS A 184 6.06 -20.20 13.62
N VAL A 185 5.51 -19.57 14.65
CA VAL A 185 5.74 -19.94 16.05
C VAL A 185 4.80 -21.05 16.51
N ASP A 186 3.90 -21.51 15.64
CA ASP A 186 3.08 -22.69 15.80
C ASP A 186 3.94 -23.96 15.68
N ASP A 187 4.18 -24.65 16.80
CA ASP A 187 4.81 -25.98 16.86
C ASP A 187 4.14 -26.85 17.95
N GLU A 188 4.07 -28.17 17.74
CA GLU A 188 3.31 -29.16 18.53
C GLU A 188 3.75 -29.28 20.01
N ARG A 189 4.83 -28.62 20.42
CA ARG A 189 5.37 -28.67 21.80
C ARG A 189 4.69 -27.74 22.80
N GLY A 190 3.67 -27.00 22.38
CA GLY A 190 2.93 -26.02 23.21
C GLY A 190 1.53 -26.44 23.66
N GLU A 191 1.06 -27.64 23.32
CA GLU A 191 -0.22 -28.21 23.80
C GLU A 191 0.01 -29.44 24.69
N ALA A 192 0.66 -29.25 25.84
CA ALA A 192 0.79 -30.27 26.88
C ALA A 192 0.28 -29.75 28.23
#